data_AF-A0A7V2KNU5-F1
#
_entry.id   AF-A0A7V2KNU5-F1
#
_cell.length_a   1.000
_cell.length_b   1.000
_cell.length_c   1.000
_cell.angle_alpha   90.00
_cell.angle_beta   90.00
_cell.angle_gamma   90.00
#
_symmetry.space_group_name_H-M   'P 1'
#
loop_
_entity.id
_entity.type
_entity.pdbx_description
1 polymer ?
#
loop_
_entity_poly.entity_id
_entity_poly.type
_entity_poly.pdbx_seq_one_letter_code
_entity_poly.pdbx_strand_id
1 'polypeptide(L)'
;MCKGGAVIASDSQSEFERGVPVKRLGANKLLKGDTFVVAGAGLIAHVKNTFDTISAEIEKEVRQRQGQPLSKDECVTLVEKTVTALHKYYNIDRAQFLGVDEKGWFAPLLLFAYQAPAGVILLTVHPEGLVEEVDDYATIGSGAAYAELLLKALYSNDLDTNAAVNIAIYVINEVKDIDPNCGGPVQIALVSDENLQLLSRDEIEDRLEFFRKSLDAVRNTLIPKILEGKVNAEDITRLGTG
;
A
#
# COMPACT_ATOMS: atom_id res chain seq x y z
N MET A 1 4.86 7.36 3.33
CA MET A 1 4.92 8.84 3.28
C MET A 1 6.28 9.30 2.79
N CYS A 2 6.33 10.38 2.03
CA CYS A 2 7.55 11.03 1.52
C CYS A 2 7.30 12.54 1.44
N LYS A 3 8.32 13.34 1.11
CA LYS A 3 8.20 14.80 1.04
C LYS A 3 7.08 15.31 0.13
N GLY A 4 6.77 14.58 -0.95
CA GLY A 4 5.73 14.94 -1.90
C GLY A 4 4.35 14.32 -1.64
N GLY A 5 4.14 13.61 -0.53
CA GLY A 5 2.88 12.95 -0.19
C GLY A 5 3.02 11.45 0.09
N ALA A 6 2.13 10.64 -0.45
CA ALA A 6 2.10 9.19 -0.26
C ALA A 6 2.39 8.42 -1.55
N VAL A 7 3.14 7.33 -1.42
CA VAL A 7 3.31 6.29 -2.43
C VAL A 7 2.65 5.03 -1.89
N ILE A 8 1.69 4.49 -2.63
CA ILE A 8 1.08 3.19 -2.33
C ILE A 8 1.51 2.20 -3.42
N ALA A 9 1.95 1.02 -3.00
CA ALA A 9 2.42 -0.03 -3.89
C ALA A 9 1.79 -1.37 -3.57
N SER A 10 1.58 -2.20 -4.58
CA SER A 10 1.14 -3.59 -4.40
C SER A 10 1.73 -4.50 -5.47
N ASP A 11 1.75 -5.80 -5.17
CA ASP A 11 1.80 -6.83 -6.22
C ASP A 11 0.42 -6.93 -6.91
N SER A 12 0.28 -7.84 -7.88
CA SER A 12 -0.97 -8.06 -8.62
C SER A 12 -1.40 -9.53 -8.65
N GLN A 13 -0.90 -10.34 -7.71
CA GLN A 13 -1.32 -11.73 -7.58
C GLN A 13 -2.57 -11.86 -6.72
N SER A 14 -3.57 -12.58 -7.22
CA SER A 14 -4.67 -13.10 -6.42
C SER A 14 -4.68 -14.62 -6.47
N GLU A 15 -4.96 -15.25 -5.34
CA GLU A 15 -5.16 -16.69 -5.24
C GLU A 15 -6.61 -17.00 -4.88
N PHE A 16 -7.15 -18.08 -5.43
CA PHE A 16 -8.46 -18.60 -5.06
C PHE A 16 -8.46 -20.12 -5.15
N GLU A 17 -9.28 -20.75 -4.32
CA GLU A 17 -9.39 -22.20 -4.23
C GLU A 17 -10.47 -22.73 -5.19
N ARG A 18 -10.12 -23.69 -6.03
CA ARG A 18 -11.07 -24.49 -6.84
C ARG A 18 -10.71 -25.97 -6.78
N GLY A 19 -10.57 -26.50 -5.56
CA GLY A 19 -10.04 -27.84 -5.28
C GLY A 19 -8.52 -27.92 -5.30
N VAL A 20 -7.85 -26.99 -5.99
CA VAL A 20 -6.43 -26.66 -5.85
C VAL A 20 -6.26 -25.12 -5.85
N PRO A 21 -5.16 -24.59 -5.31
CA PRO A 21 -4.88 -23.16 -5.37
C PRO A 21 -4.55 -22.72 -6.80
N VAL A 22 -5.25 -21.67 -7.28
CA VAL A 22 -5.05 -21.10 -8.62
C VAL A 22 -4.66 -19.64 -8.51
N LYS A 23 -3.54 -19.28 -9.15
CA LYS A 23 -2.99 -17.92 -9.17
C LYS A 23 -3.44 -17.15 -10.41
N ARG A 24 -3.76 -15.87 -10.24
CA ARG A 24 -3.90 -14.86 -11.30
C ARG A 24 -2.94 -13.73 -11.03
N LEU A 25 -2.15 -13.33 -12.04
CA LEU A 25 -1.05 -12.37 -11.89
C LEU A 25 -1.39 -10.97 -12.42
N GLY A 26 -2.67 -10.65 -12.58
CA GLY A 26 -3.14 -9.37 -13.12
C GLY A 26 -4.33 -8.83 -12.36
N ALA A 27 -4.45 -9.16 -11.07
CA ALA A 27 -5.47 -8.62 -10.21
C ALA A 27 -5.17 -7.15 -9.92
N ASN A 28 -6.20 -6.30 -9.96
CA ASN A 28 -6.05 -4.92 -9.53
C ASN A 28 -6.24 -4.83 -8.01
N LYS A 29 -5.15 -4.60 -7.28
CA LYS A 29 -5.19 -4.39 -5.81
C LYS A 29 -5.18 -2.92 -5.43
N LEU A 30 -4.95 -2.01 -6.38
CA LEU A 30 -5.04 -0.56 -6.20
C LEU A 30 -6.37 -0.03 -6.75
N LEU A 31 -7.25 0.41 -5.85
CA LEU A 31 -8.53 1.03 -6.21
C LEU A 31 -8.40 2.54 -6.05
N LYS A 32 -8.67 3.29 -7.12
CA LYS A 32 -8.60 4.74 -7.16
C LYS A 32 -10.02 5.32 -7.17
N GLY A 33 -10.30 6.20 -6.21
CA GLY A 33 -11.43 7.14 -6.24
C GLY A 33 -10.98 8.52 -6.73
N ASP A 34 -11.86 9.50 -6.61
CA ASP A 34 -11.56 10.87 -7.07
C ASP A 34 -10.49 11.56 -6.23
N THR A 35 -10.49 11.31 -4.91
CA THR A 35 -9.65 12.01 -3.92
C THR A 35 -8.82 11.06 -3.07
N PHE A 36 -8.90 9.75 -3.31
CA PHE A 36 -8.15 8.76 -2.54
C PHE A 36 -7.78 7.51 -3.35
N VAL A 37 -6.82 6.76 -2.81
CA VAL A 37 -6.42 5.43 -3.30
C VAL A 37 -6.40 4.44 -2.15
N VAL A 38 -6.79 3.21 -2.45
CA VAL A 38 -6.73 2.07 -1.53
C VAL A 38 -5.87 0.96 -2.13
N ALA A 39 -4.91 0.45 -1.36
CA ALA A 39 -4.42 -0.92 -1.52
C ALA A 39 -5.15 -1.83 -0.54
N GLY A 40 -5.64 -2.98 -0.99
CA GLY A 40 -6.35 -3.92 -0.13
C GLY A 40 -5.71 -5.31 -0.05
N ALA A 41 -5.78 -5.88 1.15
CA ALA A 41 -5.44 -7.27 1.44
C ALA A 41 -6.68 -8.04 1.92
N GLY A 42 -6.66 -9.36 1.70
CA GLY A 42 -7.78 -10.25 1.98
C GLY A 42 -8.66 -10.50 0.75
N LEU A 43 -9.93 -10.82 0.98
CA LEU A 43 -10.86 -11.13 -0.10
C LEU A 43 -11.15 -9.88 -0.93
N ILE A 44 -10.88 -9.95 -2.24
CA ILE A 44 -11.07 -8.84 -3.20
C ILE A 44 -12.49 -8.26 -3.12
N ALA A 45 -13.49 -9.12 -2.91
CA ALA A 45 -14.89 -8.67 -2.77
C ALA A 45 -15.09 -7.78 -1.54
N HIS A 46 -14.42 -8.07 -0.42
CA HIS A 46 -14.53 -7.26 0.81
C HIS A 46 -13.81 -5.93 0.64
N VAL A 47 -12.60 -5.95 0.07
CA VAL A 47 -11.84 -4.75 -0.28
C VAL A 47 -12.68 -3.85 -1.19
N LYS A 48 -13.21 -4.40 -2.28
CA LYS A 48 -14.02 -3.63 -3.24
C LYS A 48 -15.28 -3.05 -2.59
N ASN A 49 -16.01 -3.86 -1.83
CA ASN A 49 -17.22 -3.39 -1.14
C ASN A 49 -16.92 -2.26 -0.15
N THR A 50 -15.80 -2.37 0.57
CA THR A 50 -15.34 -1.32 1.49
C THR A 50 -14.96 -0.05 0.74
N PHE A 51 -14.19 -0.18 -0.35
CA PHE A 51 -13.83 0.93 -1.23
C PHE A 51 -15.07 1.65 -1.81
N ASP A 52 -16.03 0.89 -2.34
CA ASP A 52 -17.25 1.45 -2.94
C ASP A 52 -18.08 2.20 -1.88
N THR A 53 -18.17 1.65 -0.65
CA THR A 53 -18.91 2.28 0.46
C THR A 53 -18.23 3.55 0.96
N ILE A 54 -16.90 3.53 1.14
CA ILE A 54 -16.12 4.72 1.51
C ILE A 54 -16.24 5.80 0.43
N SER A 55 -16.13 5.41 -0.86
CA SER A 55 -16.33 6.33 -1.99
C SER A 55 -17.68 7.03 -1.90
N ALA A 56 -18.76 6.25 -1.73
CA ALA A 56 -20.11 6.78 -1.66
C ALA A 56 -20.33 7.72 -0.46
N GLU A 57 -19.78 7.39 0.72
CA GLU A 57 -19.92 8.25 1.90
C GLU A 57 -19.09 9.54 1.78
N ILE A 58 -17.88 9.49 1.19
CA ILE A 58 -17.10 10.70 0.88
C ILE A 58 -17.86 11.59 -0.12
N GLU A 59 -18.34 11.01 -1.23
CA GLU A 59 -19.09 11.75 -2.26
C GLU A 59 -20.36 12.40 -1.68
N LYS A 60 -21.07 11.68 -0.82
CA LYS A 60 -22.27 12.17 -0.14
C LYS A 60 -21.94 13.35 0.77
N GLU A 61 -20.90 13.26 1.59
CA GLU A 61 -20.49 14.33 2.49
C GLU A 61 -20.02 15.57 1.72
N VAL A 62 -19.17 15.37 0.69
CA VAL A 62 -18.72 16.47 -0.19
C VAL A 62 -19.89 17.14 -0.90
N ARG A 63 -20.89 16.37 -1.36
CA ARG A 63 -22.10 16.93 -1.99
C ARG A 63 -22.93 17.76 -1.01
N GLN A 64 -23.11 17.28 0.22
CA GLN A 64 -23.83 18.02 1.27
C GLN A 64 -23.13 19.35 1.61
N ARG A 65 -21.81 19.39 1.47
CA ARG A 65 -20.97 20.58 1.66
C ARG A 65 -20.75 21.39 0.38
N GLN A 66 -21.59 21.22 -0.63
CA GLN A 66 -21.53 21.98 -1.89
C GLN A 66 -20.16 21.89 -2.59
N GLY A 67 -19.51 20.72 -2.52
CA GLY A 67 -18.23 20.46 -3.18
C GLY A 67 -16.99 20.73 -2.32
N GLN A 68 -17.15 21.14 -1.05
CA GLN A 68 -15.99 21.29 -0.17
C GLN A 68 -15.44 19.93 0.27
N PRO A 69 -14.12 19.69 0.10
CA PRO A 69 -13.45 18.47 0.54
C PRO A 69 -13.41 18.33 2.07
N LEU A 70 -13.16 17.12 2.55
CA LEU A 70 -13.02 16.82 3.97
C LEU A 70 -11.65 17.24 4.48
N SER A 71 -11.59 17.70 5.73
CA SER A 71 -10.31 17.77 6.45
C SER A 71 -9.77 16.37 6.76
N LYS A 72 -8.52 16.30 7.23
CA LYS A 72 -7.86 15.04 7.61
C LYS A 72 -8.66 14.29 8.67
N ASP A 73 -8.94 14.94 9.80
CA ASP A 73 -9.67 14.37 10.93
C ASP A 73 -11.08 13.91 10.55
N GLU A 74 -11.76 14.67 9.67
CA GLU A 74 -13.07 14.30 9.17
C GLU A 74 -13.02 13.07 8.27
N CYS A 75 -11.98 12.95 7.42
CA CYS A 75 -11.76 11.78 6.60
C CYS A 75 -11.48 10.54 7.46
N VAL A 76 -10.59 10.64 8.46
CA VAL A 76 -10.30 9.56 9.42
C VAL A 76 -11.58 9.10 10.09
N THR A 77 -12.34 10.04 10.66
CA THR A 77 -13.61 9.76 11.35
C THR A 77 -14.64 9.10 10.42
N LEU A 78 -14.74 9.56 9.17
CA LEU A 78 -15.67 8.99 8.18
C LEU A 78 -15.28 7.57 7.79
N VAL A 79 -13.99 7.31 7.56
CA VAL A 79 -13.48 5.98 7.22
C VAL A 79 -13.72 5.01 8.39
N GLU A 80 -13.35 5.39 9.61
CA GLU A 80 -13.57 4.59 10.82
C GLU A 80 -15.06 4.24 11.01
N LYS A 81 -15.95 5.24 10.93
CA LYS A 81 -17.41 5.00 11.05
C LYS A 81 -17.93 4.09 9.95
N THR A 82 -17.49 4.30 8.72
CA THR A 82 -17.92 3.51 7.56
C THR A 82 -17.51 2.05 7.72
N VAL A 83 -16.26 1.78 8.06
CA VAL A 83 -15.76 0.41 8.21
C VAL A 83 -16.33 -0.26 9.45
N THR A 84 -16.49 0.46 10.56
CA THR A 84 -17.21 -0.04 11.76
C THR A 84 -18.64 -0.47 11.42
N ALA A 85 -19.36 0.33 10.62
CA ALA A 85 -20.73 0.00 10.20
C ALA A 85 -20.77 -1.26 9.32
N LEU A 86 -19.81 -1.41 8.39
CA LEU A 86 -19.68 -2.61 7.57
C LEU A 86 -19.34 -3.83 8.42
N HIS A 87 -18.42 -3.70 9.37
CA HIS A 87 -18.06 -4.78 10.30
C HIS A 87 -19.29 -5.27 11.07
N LYS A 88 -20.03 -4.34 11.69
CA LYS A 88 -21.26 -4.65 12.42
C LYS A 88 -22.26 -5.39 11.52
N TYR A 89 -22.52 -4.87 10.32
CA TYR A 89 -23.49 -5.46 9.41
C TYR A 89 -23.12 -6.90 9.00
N TYR A 90 -21.88 -7.12 8.56
CA TYR A 90 -21.48 -8.40 8.00
C TYR A 90 -21.09 -9.47 9.03
N ASN A 91 -20.54 -9.07 10.18
CA ASN A 91 -19.99 -10.01 11.15
C ASN A 91 -20.89 -10.22 12.37
N ILE A 92 -21.65 -9.19 12.78
CA ILE A 92 -22.53 -9.24 13.96
C ILE A 92 -23.99 -9.47 13.53
N ASP A 93 -24.58 -8.53 12.79
CA ASP A 93 -26.01 -8.57 12.44
C ASP A 93 -26.34 -9.80 11.59
N ARG A 94 -25.45 -10.15 10.64
CA ARG A 94 -25.60 -11.34 9.82
C ARG A 94 -25.47 -12.64 10.62
N ALA A 95 -24.54 -12.71 11.57
CA ALA A 95 -24.37 -13.88 12.43
C ALA A 95 -25.63 -14.08 13.30
N GLN A 96 -26.12 -13.00 13.91
CA GLN A 96 -27.37 -13.01 14.68
C GLN A 96 -28.56 -13.46 13.82
N PHE A 97 -28.71 -12.92 12.62
CA PHE A 97 -29.78 -13.29 11.69
C PHE A 97 -29.73 -14.78 11.30
N LEU A 98 -28.53 -15.33 11.10
CA LEU A 98 -28.33 -16.72 10.73
C LEU A 98 -28.37 -17.69 11.93
N GLY A 99 -28.44 -17.17 13.16
CA GLY A 99 -28.44 -17.99 14.38
C GLY A 99 -27.11 -18.73 14.60
N VAL A 100 -25.99 -18.10 14.22
CA VAL A 100 -24.64 -18.64 14.43
C VAL A 100 -23.79 -17.66 15.23
N ASP A 101 -22.70 -18.16 15.81
CA ASP A 101 -21.73 -17.32 16.51
C ASP A 101 -21.13 -16.25 15.58
N GLU A 102 -20.77 -15.10 16.15
CA GLU A 102 -20.06 -14.02 15.46
C GLU A 102 -18.80 -14.56 14.78
N LYS A 103 -18.64 -14.23 13.50
CA LYS A 103 -17.50 -14.65 12.69
C LYS A 103 -16.96 -13.46 11.93
N GLY A 104 -15.63 -13.35 11.86
CA GLY A 104 -14.93 -12.39 11.00
C GLY A 104 -14.98 -12.77 9.53
N TRP A 105 -16.19 -12.99 8.98
CA TRP A 105 -16.35 -13.33 7.56
C TRP A 105 -15.91 -12.17 6.68
N PHE A 106 -16.28 -10.94 7.06
CA PHE A 106 -15.92 -9.73 6.35
C PHE A 106 -14.72 -9.08 7.04
N ALA A 107 -13.56 -9.22 6.43
CA ALA A 107 -12.29 -8.73 6.96
C ALA A 107 -11.44 -8.02 5.89
N PRO A 108 -11.82 -6.81 5.45
CA PRO A 108 -10.98 -5.98 4.61
C PRO A 108 -9.82 -5.39 5.45
N LEU A 109 -8.59 -5.48 4.96
CA LEU A 109 -7.45 -4.75 5.52
C LEU A 109 -6.91 -3.82 4.44
N LEU A 110 -6.82 -2.53 4.73
CA LEU A 110 -6.51 -1.51 3.72
C LEU A 110 -5.33 -0.62 4.12
N LEU A 111 -4.54 -0.23 3.13
CA LEU A 111 -3.78 1.02 3.15
C LEU A 111 -4.57 2.04 2.35
N PHE A 112 -4.91 3.16 2.97
CA PHE A 112 -5.76 4.20 2.41
C PHE A 112 -5.00 5.53 2.39
N ALA A 113 -4.82 6.14 1.21
CA ALA A 113 -4.26 7.48 1.10
C ALA A 113 -5.29 8.46 0.54
N TYR A 114 -5.48 9.59 1.21
CA TYR A 114 -6.42 10.64 0.82
C TYR A 114 -5.73 11.98 0.61
N GLN A 115 -6.09 12.63 -0.49
CA GLN A 115 -5.70 13.98 -0.85
C GLN A 115 -6.60 14.98 -0.10
N ALA A 116 -6.14 15.42 1.07
CA ALA A 116 -6.83 16.44 1.86
C ALA A 116 -6.40 17.86 1.43
N PRO A 117 -7.18 18.90 1.77
CA PRO A 117 -6.82 20.29 1.46
C PRO A 117 -5.50 20.76 2.05
N ALA A 118 -5.07 20.15 3.17
CA ALA A 118 -3.86 20.49 3.90
C ALA A 118 -2.85 19.32 3.88
N GLY A 119 -2.59 18.78 2.68
CA GLY A 119 -1.64 17.70 2.44
C GLY A 119 -2.29 16.33 2.36
N VAL A 120 -1.49 15.29 2.50
CA VAL A 120 -1.93 13.90 2.35
C VAL A 120 -2.05 13.23 3.71
N ILE A 121 -2.99 12.31 3.84
CA ILE A 121 -3.02 11.33 4.95
C ILE A 121 -2.82 9.93 4.39
N LEU A 122 -2.14 9.10 5.15
CA LEU A 122 -2.01 7.67 4.91
C LEU A 122 -2.53 6.95 6.15
N LEU A 123 -3.42 5.98 5.96
CA LEU A 123 -4.10 5.26 7.02
C LEU A 123 -3.91 3.76 6.82
N THR A 124 -3.74 3.03 7.93
CA THR A 124 -4.02 1.60 8.00
C THR A 124 -5.45 1.44 8.51
N VAL A 125 -6.29 0.73 7.76
CA VAL A 125 -7.71 0.54 8.11
C VAL A 125 -7.96 -0.94 8.36
N HIS A 126 -8.31 -1.26 9.61
CA HIS A 126 -8.49 -2.62 10.08
C HIS A 126 -9.93 -3.14 9.86
N PRO A 127 -10.12 -4.46 9.74
CA PRO A 127 -11.42 -5.12 9.57
C PRO A 127 -12.55 -4.72 10.53
N GLU A 128 -12.20 -4.33 11.75
CA GLU A 128 -13.09 -3.95 12.84
C GLU A 128 -13.49 -2.48 12.82
N GLY A 129 -12.90 -1.69 11.94
CA GLY A 129 -13.12 -0.26 11.83
C GLY A 129 -12.09 0.59 12.54
N LEU A 130 -11.12 -0.01 13.25
CA LEU A 130 -9.97 0.73 13.79
C LEU A 130 -9.16 1.34 12.64
N VAL A 131 -8.83 2.61 12.76
CA VAL A 131 -8.03 3.37 11.79
C VAL A 131 -6.78 3.90 12.49
N GLU A 132 -5.62 3.69 11.88
CA GLU A 132 -4.34 4.19 12.36
C GLU A 132 -3.73 5.13 11.33
N GLU A 133 -3.38 6.35 11.73
CA GLU A 133 -2.60 7.26 10.90
C GLU A 133 -1.15 6.77 10.78
N VAL A 134 -0.59 6.90 9.59
CA VAL A 134 0.76 6.43 9.25
C VAL A 134 1.62 7.61 8.85
N ASP A 135 2.59 7.96 9.70
CA ASP A 135 3.49 9.09 9.46
C ASP A 135 4.68 8.73 8.55
N ASP A 136 5.12 7.46 8.57
CA ASP A 136 6.30 6.97 7.87
C ASP A 136 5.94 5.96 6.76
N TYR A 137 5.73 4.70 7.08
CA TYR A 137 5.37 3.63 6.17
C TYR A 137 4.53 2.57 6.89
N ALA A 138 3.72 1.84 6.14
CA ALA A 138 2.94 0.73 6.66
C ALA A 138 2.84 -0.37 5.61
N THR A 139 2.66 -1.60 6.08
CA THR A 139 2.61 -2.80 5.25
C THR A 139 1.42 -3.67 5.64
N ILE A 140 0.77 -4.30 4.65
CA ILE A 140 -0.39 -5.18 4.86
C ILE A 140 -0.33 -6.41 3.96
N GLY A 141 -1.07 -7.46 4.33
CA GLY A 141 -1.13 -8.72 3.58
C GLY A 141 -0.05 -9.73 3.98
N SER A 142 0.01 -10.85 3.25
CA SER A 142 0.91 -11.97 3.58
C SER A 142 2.40 -11.61 3.51
N GLY A 143 2.76 -10.71 2.59
CA GLY A 143 4.13 -10.25 2.39
C GLY A 143 4.56 -9.11 3.31
N ALA A 144 3.68 -8.65 4.21
CA ALA A 144 3.90 -7.44 5.02
C ALA A 144 5.20 -7.49 5.83
N ALA A 145 5.46 -8.59 6.53
CA ALA A 145 6.65 -8.71 7.38
C ALA A 145 7.98 -8.61 6.59
N TYR A 146 8.00 -9.10 5.34
CA TYR A 146 9.18 -8.99 4.48
C TYR A 146 9.34 -7.57 3.95
N ALA A 147 8.23 -6.93 3.55
CA ALA A 147 8.23 -5.54 3.12
C ALA A 147 8.69 -4.62 4.27
N GLU A 148 8.21 -4.86 5.48
CA GLU A 148 8.56 -4.15 6.71
C GLU A 148 10.07 -4.22 6.98
N LEU A 149 10.66 -5.41 6.84
CA LEU A 149 12.10 -5.60 7.03
C LEU A 149 12.94 -4.78 6.04
N LEU A 150 12.52 -4.72 4.78
CA LEU A 150 13.22 -3.96 3.75
C LEU A 150 13.02 -2.45 3.94
N LEU A 151 11.79 -2.01 4.22
CA LEU A 151 11.48 -0.59 4.47
C LEU A 151 12.22 -0.07 5.69
N LYS A 152 12.37 -0.86 6.75
CA LYS A 152 13.18 -0.48 7.92
C LYS A 152 14.63 -0.10 7.56
N ALA A 153 15.20 -0.70 6.53
CA ALA A 153 16.57 -0.42 6.09
C ALA A 153 16.66 0.68 5.02
N LEU A 154 15.62 0.86 4.21
CA LEU A 154 15.64 1.72 3.02
C LEU A 154 14.90 3.04 3.21
N TYR A 155 13.95 3.09 4.14
CA TYR A 155 13.13 4.26 4.38
C TYR A 155 13.89 5.36 5.11
N SER A 156 13.60 6.61 4.74
CA SER A 156 13.97 7.78 5.54
C SER A 156 12.91 8.87 5.39
N ASN A 157 12.75 9.70 6.42
CA ASN A 157 11.79 10.82 6.40
C ASN A 157 12.10 11.86 5.31
N ASP A 158 13.33 11.85 4.79
CA ASP A 158 13.81 12.81 3.81
C ASP A 158 13.63 12.39 2.36
N LEU A 159 13.04 11.21 2.10
CA LEU A 159 12.81 10.69 0.75
C LEU A 159 11.98 11.66 -0.09
N ASP A 160 12.47 11.96 -1.28
CA ASP A 160 11.64 12.54 -2.33
C ASP A 160 10.73 11.48 -2.97
N THR A 161 9.75 11.93 -3.75
CA THR A 161 8.77 11.05 -4.39
C THR A 161 9.41 10.05 -5.34
N ASN A 162 10.47 10.41 -6.08
CA ASN A 162 11.11 9.50 -7.02
C ASN A 162 11.86 8.37 -6.31
N ALA A 163 12.60 8.70 -5.25
CA ALA A 163 13.28 7.73 -4.41
C ALA A 163 12.26 6.81 -3.72
N ALA A 164 11.17 7.35 -3.16
CA ALA A 164 10.10 6.57 -2.55
C ALA A 164 9.45 5.59 -3.54
N VAL A 165 9.19 6.01 -4.78
CA VAL A 165 8.69 5.13 -5.84
C VAL A 165 9.66 3.99 -6.13
N ASN A 166 10.94 4.29 -6.33
CA ASN A 166 11.92 3.27 -6.66
C ASN A 166 12.10 2.27 -5.49
N ILE A 167 12.10 2.75 -4.25
CA ILE A 167 12.12 1.89 -3.05
C ILE A 167 10.88 1.00 -3.02
N ALA A 168 9.67 1.55 -3.23
CA ALA A 168 8.44 0.77 -3.22
C ALA A 168 8.44 -0.33 -4.32
N ILE A 169 8.89 0.01 -5.53
CA ILE A 169 9.06 -0.95 -6.63
C ILE A 169 10.06 -2.04 -6.24
N TYR A 170 11.22 -1.67 -5.69
CA TYR A 170 12.23 -2.62 -5.26
C TYR A 170 11.69 -3.56 -4.17
N VAL A 171 11.06 -3.02 -3.13
CA VAL A 171 10.50 -3.78 -2.02
C VAL A 171 9.49 -4.82 -2.50
N ILE A 172 8.50 -4.42 -3.30
CA ILE A 172 7.52 -5.39 -3.82
C ILE A 172 8.20 -6.46 -4.69
N ASN A 173 9.23 -6.11 -5.47
CA ASN A 173 9.96 -7.11 -6.26
C ASN A 173 10.70 -8.13 -5.39
N GLU A 174 11.42 -7.71 -4.36
CA GLU A 174 12.10 -8.63 -3.46
C GLU A 174 11.11 -9.51 -2.67
N VAL A 175 9.96 -8.96 -2.26
CA VAL A 175 8.93 -9.72 -1.54
C VAL A 175 8.33 -10.83 -2.42
N LYS A 176 8.11 -10.58 -3.71
CA LYS A 176 7.60 -11.60 -4.66
C LYS A 176 8.51 -12.81 -4.82
N ASP A 177 9.81 -12.64 -4.59
CA ASP A 177 10.78 -13.73 -4.68
C ASP A 177 10.75 -14.64 -3.44
N ILE A 178 10.11 -14.20 -2.34
CA ILE A 178 10.08 -14.88 -1.04
C ILE A 178 8.68 -15.39 -0.69
N ASP A 179 7.65 -14.53 -0.79
CA ASP A 179 6.27 -14.90 -0.44
C ASP A 179 5.55 -15.53 -1.64
N PRO A 180 5.16 -16.82 -1.58
CA PRO A 180 4.44 -17.48 -2.67
C PRO A 180 3.08 -16.85 -2.98
N ASN A 181 2.52 -16.06 -2.06
CA ASN A 181 1.23 -15.38 -2.23
C ASN A 181 1.34 -14.00 -2.90
N CYS A 182 2.56 -13.50 -3.12
CA CYS A 182 2.84 -12.28 -3.86
C CYS A 182 3.37 -12.60 -5.26
N GLY A 183 2.93 -11.83 -6.27
CA GLY A 183 3.38 -12.05 -7.64
C GLY A 183 2.85 -11.06 -8.66
N GLY A 184 3.21 -11.29 -9.92
CA GLY A 184 2.77 -10.45 -11.04
C GLY A 184 3.47 -9.08 -11.12
N PRO A 185 3.03 -8.21 -12.05
CA PRO A 185 3.50 -6.82 -12.14
C PRO A 185 3.26 -6.04 -10.85
N VAL A 186 4.16 -5.09 -10.57
CA VAL A 186 3.98 -4.12 -9.47
C VAL A 186 2.98 -3.04 -9.92
N GLN A 187 2.14 -2.60 -8.99
CA GLN A 187 1.26 -1.46 -9.18
C GLN A 187 1.70 -0.33 -8.24
N ILE A 188 1.67 0.92 -8.72
CA ILE A 188 2.05 2.11 -7.94
C ILE A 188 0.97 3.19 -8.09
N ALA A 189 0.61 3.79 -6.97
CA ALA A 189 -0.17 5.02 -6.90
C ALA A 189 0.61 6.12 -6.19
N LEU A 190 0.49 7.34 -6.69
CA LEU A 190 1.03 8.54 -6.09
C LEU A 190 -0.13 9.43 -5.68
N VAL A 191 -0.09 9.88 -4.43
CA VAL A 191 -1.04 10.83 -3.87
C VAL A 191 -0.25 12.01 -3.33
N SER A 192 -0.44 13.18 -3.90
CA SER A 192 0.01 14.47 -3.37
C SER A 192 -1.20 15.36 -3.09
N ASP A 193 -0.95 16.56 -2.57
CA ASP A 193 -1.95 17.62 -2.41
C ASP A 193 -2.53 18.13 -3.73
N GLU A 194 -1.79 18.01 -4.83
CA GLU A 194 -2.20 18.46 -6.17
C GLU A 194 -2.62 17.32 -7.11
N ASN A 195 -2.10 16.11 -6.94
CA ASN A 195 -2.23 15.04 -7.93
C ASN A 195 -2.49 13.68 -7.30
N LEU A 196 -3.35 12.91 -7.96
CA LEU A 196 -3.63 11.52 -7.64
C LEU A 196 -3.55 10.69 -8.93
N GLN A 197 -2.50 9.90 -9.05
CA GLN A 197 -2.16 9.18 -10.28
C GLN A 197 -1.78 7.72 -10.02
N LEU A 198 -2.15 6.85 -10.96
CA LEU A 198 -1.63 5.49 -11.07
C LEU A 198 -0.54 5.51 -12.13
N LEU A 199 0.65 4.99 -11.80
CA LEU A 199 1.72 4.88 -12.79
C LEU A 199 1.39 3.78 -13.80
N SER A 200 1.79 3.99 -15.05
CA SER A 200 1.67 2.96 -16.08
C SER A 200 2.65 1.82 -15.82
N ARG A 201 2.34 0.66 -16.39
CA ARG A 201 3.19 -0.52 -16.27
C ARG A 201 4.58 -0.28 -16.86
N ASP A 202 4.64 0.33 -18.03
CA ASP A 202 5.88 0.59 -18.75
C ASP A 202 6.80 1.52 -17.93
N GLU A 203 6.24 2.59 -17.33
CA GLU A 203 7.01 3.48 -16.43
C GLU A 203 7.59 2.75 -15.20
N ILE A 204 6.85 1.78 -14.65
CA ILE A 204 7.32 0.99 -13.50
C ILE A 204 8.42 0.01 -13.92
N GLU A 205 8.26 -0.64 -15.08
CA GLU A 205 9.23 -1.60 -15.61
C GLU A 205 10.54 -0.89 -16.02
N ASP A 206 10.46 0.27 -16.67
CA ASP A 206 11.62 1.09 -17.04
C ASP A 206 12.42 1.53 -15.81
N ARG A 207 11.72 1.97 -14.75
CA ARG A 207 12.35 2.33 -13.47
C ARG A 207 13.06 1.13 -12.85
N LEU A 208 12.38 -0.02 -12.79
CA LEU A 208 12.96 -1.25 -12.24
C LEU A 208 14.22 -1.65 -13.00
N GLU A 209 14.18 -1.67 -14.33
CA GLU A 209 15.35 -2.04 -15.13
C GLU A 209 16.52 -1.08 -14.89
N PHE A 210 16.25 0.22 -14.78
CA PHE A 210 17.25 1.24 -14.55
C PHE A 210 18.04 1.00 -13.26
N PHE A 211 17.37 0.82 -12.11
CA PHE A 211 18.09 0.68 -10.83
C PHE A 211 18.50 -0.75 -10.51
N ARG A 212 17.82 -1.78 -11.05
CA ARG A 212 18.10 -3.19 -10.72
C ARG A 212 19.51 -3.61 -11.07
N LYS A 213 20.00 -3.22 -12.27
CA LYS A 213 21.38 -3.53 -12.71
C LYS A 213 22.42 -2.95 -11.74
N SER A 214 22.19 -1.73 -11.28
CA SER A 214 23.07 -1.05 -10.33
C SER A 214 23.06 -1.73 -8.95
N LEU A 215 21.88 -2.09 -8.45
CA LEU A 215 21.72 -2.79 -7.18
C LEU A 215 22.32 -4.21 -7.23
N ASP A 216 22.15 -4.93 -8.33
CA ASP A 216 22.75 -6.25 -8.54
C ASP A 216 24.28 -6.17 -8.51
N ALA A 217 24.88 -5.13 -9.11
CA ALA A 217 26.31 -4.91 -9.04
C ALA A 217 26.79 -4.65 -7.59
N VAL A 218 26.05 -3.82 -6.84
CA VAL A 218 26.34 -3.57 -5.41
C VAL A 218 26.23 -4.86 -4.61
N ARG A 219 25.13 -5.62 -4.76
CA ARG A 219 24.87 -6.86 -4.03
C ARG A 219 25.91 -7.93 -4.31
N ASN A 220 26.27 -8.12 -5.58
CA ASN A 220 27.15 -9.22 -5.99
C ASN A 220 28.63 -8.87 -5.88
N THR A 221 28.99 -7.59 -5.81
CA THR A 221 30.40 -7.14 -5.82
C THR A 221 30.78 -6.38 -4.56
N LEU A 222 30.03 -5.35 -4.20
CA LEU A 222 30.42 -4.43 -3.13
C LEU A 222 30.17 -5.04 -1.75
N ILE A 223 28.98 -5.62 -1.52
CA ILE A 223 28.64 -6.24 -0.22
C ILE A 223 29.65 -7.35 0.16
N PRO A 224 29.99 -8.33 -0.71
CA PRO A 224 30.99 -9.34 -0.37
C PRO A 224 32.35 -8.73 0.00
N LYS A 225 32.81 -7.72 -0.74
CA LYS A 225 34.09 -7.05 -0.44
C LYS A 225 34.08 -6.31 0.90
N ILE A 226 32.94 -5.73 1.29
CA ILE A 226 32.77 -5.11 2.61
C ILE A 226 32.85 -6.19 3.69
N LEU A 227 32.12 -7.30 3.53
CA LEU A 227 32.09 -8.40 4.49
C LEU A 227 33.45 -9.12 4.64
N GLU A 228 34.24 -9.15 3.56
CA GLU A 228 35.62 -9.64 3.56
C GLU A 228 36.63 -8.65 4.15
N GLY A 229 36.20 -7.42 4.50
CA GLY A 229 37.07 -6.36 5.02
C GLY A 229 37.97 -5.70 3.97
N LYS A 230 37.70 -5.90 2.68
CA LYS A 230 38.49 -5.36 1.55
C LYS A 230 38.09 -3.94 1.16
N VAL A 231 36.90 -3.50 1.56
CA VAL A 231 36.36 -2.16 1.32
C VAL A 231 35.82 -1.64 2.65
N ASN A 232 36.18 -0.40 3.01
CA ASN A 232 35.74 0.23 4.25
C ASN A 232 34.77 1.41 3.99
N ALA A 233 34.33 2.06 5.06
CA ALA A 233 33.39 3.18 4.97
C ALA A 233 33.96 4.40 4.21
N GLU A 234 35.26 4.67 4.31
CA GLU A 234 35.90 5.78 3.59
C GLU A 234 35.89 5.53 2.07
N ASP A 235 36.16 4.29 1.66
CA ASP A 235 36.12 3.88 0.25
C ASP A 235 34.72 4.07 -0.35
N ILE A 236 33.67 3.75 0.42
CA ILE A 236 32.27 3.89 -0.01
C ILE A 236 31.87 5.36 -0.07
N THR A 237 32.25 6.15 0.94
CA THR A 237 31.85 7.57 1.03
C THR A 237 32.39 8.37 -0.17
N ARG A 238 33.58 8.03 -0.67
CA ARG A 238 34.15 8.63 -1.89
C ARG A 238 33.30 8.40 -3.15
N LEU A 239 32.52 7.32 -3.22
CA LEU A 239 31.62 7.06 -4.34
C LEU A 239 30.36 7.94 -4.30
N GLY A 240 29.95 8.40 -3.11
CA GLY A 240 28.71 9.18 -2.91
C GLY A 240 28.89 10.70 -3.00
N THR A 241 30.13 11.21 -3.02
CA THR A 241 30.44 12.64 -3.10
C THR A 241 30.85 13.10 -4.51
N GLY A 242 30.63 12.25 -5.53
CA GLY A 242 30.97 12.52 -6.93
C GLY A 242 29.82 13.11 -7.73
#